data_AF-A0A7R6SSR3-F1
#
_entry.id   AF-A0A7R6SSR3-F1
#
_cell.length_a   1.000
_cell.length_b   1.000
_cell.length_c   1.000
_cell.angle_alpha   90.00
_cell.angle_beta   90.00
_cell.angle_gamma   90.00
#
_symmetry.space_group_name_H-M   'P 1'
#
loop_
_entity.id
_entity.type
_entity.pdbx_description
1 polymer ?
#
loop_
_entity_poly.entity_id
_entity_poly.type
_entity_poly.pdbx_seq_one_letter_code
_entity_poly.pdbx_strand_id
1 'polypeptide(L)'
;MKTRADGAVAKPVRKRLWLLVIMIAWVAGFLFSQMFTASQGLAVTFHNSSEVMIDSIQLDFGSSDTQSRIQAFRIAAGEERLLRLNHEAGMGFNVLVKYRNGIKQEFCALRSDEQSEPVIHLRP
;
A
#
# COMPACT_ATOMS: atom_id res chain seq x y z
N MET A 1 26.86 64.47 37.77
CA MET A 1 27.14 63.82 36.47
C MET A 1 26.45 62.46 36.46
N LYS A 2 25.49 62.24 35.55
CA LYS A 2 24.66 61.02 35.48
C LYS A 2 24.89 60.41 34.10
N THR A 3 25.68 59.36 34.00
CA THR A 3 25.88 58.62 32.75
C THR A 3 24.87 57.49 32.67
N ARG A 4 23.85 57.67 31.82
CA ARG A 4 22.94 56.63 31.36
C ARG A 4 23.54 56.09 30.06
N ALA A 5 24.03 54.85 30.09
CA ALA A 5 24.41 54.13 28.89
C ALA A 5 23.20 53.33 28.40
N ASP A 6 22.61 53.80 27.31
CA ASP A 6 21.68 53.03 26.50
C ASP A 6 22.44 52.02 25.63
N GLY A 7 21.80 50.87 25.36
CA GLY A 7 21.96 50.17 24.08
C GLY A 7 22.87 48.95 24.07
N ALA A 8 22.24 47.77 24.05
CA ALA A 8 22.52 46.72 23.05
C ALA A 8 21.45 45.63 23.16
N VAL A 9 20.37 45.74 22.37
CA VAL A 9 19.38 44.66 22.21
C VAL A 9 20.01 43.57 21.34
N ALA A 10 20.90 42.77 21.93
CA ALA A 10 21.40 41.53 21.33
C ALA A 10 20.35 40.42 21.47
N LYS A 11 19.25 40.52 20.71
CA LYS A 11 18.17 39.50 20.71
C LYS A 11 17.74 38.90 19.35
N PRO A 12 18.28 39.26 18.16
CA PRO A 12 17.81 38.63 16.92
C PRO A 12 18.56 37.35 16.51
N VAL A 13 19.83 37.17 16.92
CA VAL A 13 20.67 36.05 16.45
C VAL A 13 20.17 34.70 16.97
N ARG A 14 19.80 34.64 18.26
CA ARG A 14 19.26 33.42 18.87
C ARG A 14 17.94 33.00 18.23
N LYS A 15 17.07 33.95 17.87
CA LYS A 15 15.81 33.66 17.17
C LYS A 15 16.05 33.14 15.75
N ARG A 16 16.98 33.74 14.99
CA ARG A 16 17.35 33.28 13.64
C ARG A 16 17.96 31.87 13.67
N LEU A 17 18.82 31.58 14.65
CA LEU A 17 19.38 30.24 14.84
C LEU A 17 18.31 29.20 15.16
N TRP A 18 17.35 29.54 16.04
CA TRP A 18 16.22 28.65 16.35
C TRP A 18 15.33 28.37 15.14
N LEU A 19 15.05 29.40 14.32
CA LEU A 19 14.29 29.22 13.08
C LEU A 19 15.03 28.31 12.07
N LEU A 20 16.35 28.44 11.96
CA LEU A 20 17.16 27.55 11.14
C LEU A 20 17.13 26.11 11.63
N VAL A 21 17.23 25.88 12.95
CA VAL A 21 17.14 24.53 13.54
C VAL A 21 15.77 23.90 13.26
N ILE A 22 14.68 24.68 13.40
CA ILE A 22 13.33 24.20 13.10
C ILE A 22 13.18 23.87 11.61
N MET A 23 13.69 24.72 10.72
CA MET A 23 13.69 24.46 9.27
C MET A 23 14.47 23.19 8.93
N ILE A 24 15.65 22.99 9.51
CA ILE A 24 16.45 21.77 9.30
C ILE A 24 15.70 20.55 9.82
N ALA A 25 15.09 20.63 11.01
CA ALA A 25 14.30 19.52 11.57
C ALA A 25 13.09 19.17 10.68
N TRP A 26 12.42 20.18 10.12
CA TRP A 26 11.31 19.98 9.18
C TRP A 26 11.77 19.32 7.88
N VAL A 27 12.85 19.81 7.27
CA VAL A 27 13.40 19.22 6.04
C VAL A 27 13.88 17.79 6.29
N ALA A 28 14.59 17.56 7.39
CA ALA A 28 15.04 16.22 7.78
C ALA A 28 13.85 15.28 8.03
N GLY A 29 12.83 15.72 8.76
CA GLY A 29 11.61 14.95 9.00
C GLY A 29 10.86 14.63 7.71
N PHE A 30 10.76 15.59 6.79
CA PHE A 30 10.13 15.41 5.50
C PHE A 30 10.89 14.39 4.63
N LEU A 31 12.22 14.52 4.51
CA LEU A 31 13.06 13.57 3.79
C LEU A 31 13.00 12.17 4.40
N PHE A 32 13.02 12.07 5.74
CA PHE A 32 12.89 10.80 6.45
C PHE A 32 11.53 10.16 6.17
N SER A 33 10.43 10.93 6.18
CA SER A 33 9.09 10.40 5.91
C SER A 33 8.96 9.74 4.53
N GLN A 34 9.66 10.27 3.51
CA GLN A 34 9.66 9.67 2.17
C GLN A 34 10.38 8.33 2.11
N MET A 35 11.27 8.03 3.04
CA MET A 35 11.92 6.71 3.13
C MET A 35 11.00 5.65 3.74
N PHE A 36 9.95 6.05 4.45
CA PHE A 36 8.99 5.13 5.11
C PHE A 36 7.58 5.20 4.50
N THR A 37 7.41 5.81 3.33
CA THR A 37 6.14 5.72 2.63
C THR A 37 5.86 4.25 2.30
N ALA A 38 4.73 3.74 2.80
CA ALA A 38 4.28 2.38 2.54
C ALA A 38 4.28 2.09 1.05
N SER A 39 4.77 0.90 0.67
CA SER A 39 4.82 0.48 -0.71
C SER A 39 3.44 0.54 -1.36
N GLN A 40 3.41 0.96 -2.61
CA GLN A 40 2.19 1.09 -3.40
C GLN A 40 1.56 -0.31 -3.47
N GLY A 41 0.41 -0.50 -2.81
CA GLY A 41 -0.20 -1.82 -2.70
C GLY A 41 -0.54 -2.43 -4.06
N LEU A 42 -0.45 -3.76 -4.17
CA LEU A 42 -0.76 -4.52 -5.37
C LEU A 42 -2.26 -4.45 -5.72
N ALA A 43 -2.60 -4.11 -6.96
CA ALA A 43 -3.98 -4.02 -7.43
C ALA A 43 -4.26 -5.11 -8.47
N VAL A 44 -4.98 -6.17 -8.10
CA VAL A 44 -5.20 -7.34 -8.96
C VAL A 44 -6.61 -7.34 -9.52
N THR A 45 -6.74 -7.42 -10.84
CA THR A 45 -8.03 -7.59 -11.52
C THR A 45 -8.27 -9.07 -11.79
N PHE A 46 -9.35 -9.62 -11.25
CA PHE A 46 -9.79 -10.98 -11.55
C PHE A 46 -10.89 -10.94 -12.60
N HIS A 47 -10.63 -11.51 -13.78
CA HIS A 47 -11.59 -11.61 -14.87
C HIS A 47 -12.18 -13.02 -14.94
N ASN A 48 -13.49 -13.15 -14.75
CA ASN A 48 -14.18 -14.42 -14.91
C ASN A 48 -14.34 -14.76 -16.40
N SER A 49 -13.39 -15.52 -16.94
CA SER A 49 -13.37 -15.87 -18.36
C SER A 49 -14.26 -17.07 -18.70
N SER A 50 -15.16 -17.46 -17.78
CA SER A 50 -16.03 -18.62 -17.92
C SER A 50 -17.51 -18.21 -17.97
N GLU A 51 -18.36 -19.13 -18.42
CA GLU A 51 -19.82 -18.96 -18.40
C GLU A 51 -20.43 -19.26 -17.01
N VAL A 52 -19.61 -19.70 -16.05
CA VAL A 52 -20.06 -20.07 -14.71
C VAL A 52 -19.79 -18.92 -13.75
N MET A 53 -20.80 -18.54 -12.97
CA MET A 53 -20.63 -17.55 -11.91
C MET A 53 -19.60 -18.02 -10.88
N ILE A 54 -18.72 -17.11 -10.45
CA ILE A 54 -17.87 -17.32 -9.28
C ILE A 54 -18.66 -16.88 -8.05
N ASP A 55 -18.87 -17.77 -7.10
CA ASP A 55 -19.54 -17.45 -5.83
C ASP A 55 -18.62 -16.68 -4.90
N SER A 56 -17.33 -17.05 -4.83
CA SER A 56 -16.34 -16.32 -4.04
C SER A 56 -14.91 -16.50 -4.54
N ILE A 57 -14.11 -15.44 -4.38
CA ILE A 57 -12.64 -15.49 -4.41
C ILE A 57 -12.14 -15.14 -3.00
N GLN A 58 -11.32 -15.99 -2.42
CA GLN A 58 -10.60 -15.73 -1.18
C GLN A 58 -9.11 -15.59 -1.49
N LEU A 59 -8.50 -14.55 -0.94
CA LEU A 59 -7.08 -14.27 -1.02
C LEU A 59 -6.49 -14.36 0.38
N ASP A 60 -5.38 -15.09 0.52
CA ASP A 60 -4.56 -15.14 1.72
C ASP A 60 -3.16 -14.64 1.37
N PHE A 61 -2.72 -13.55 2.02
CA PHE A 61 -1.45 -12.86 1.75
C PHE A 61 -0.84 -12.31 3.04
N GLY A 62 0.46 -12.04 3.05
CA GLY A 62 1.15 -11.59 4.25
C GLY A 62 2.62 -11.31 4.03
N SER A 63 3.22 -10.55 4.94
CA SER A 63 4.67 -10.31 5.00
C SER A 63 5.30 -11.11 6.15
N SER A 64 6.59 -10.89 6.43
CA SER A 64 7.24 -11.40 7.65
C SER A 64 6.49 -11.08 8.94
N ASP A 65 5.76 -9.96 8.97
CA ASP A 65 5.20 -9.37 10.18
C ASP A 65 3.67 -9.31 10.18
N THR A 66 3.02 -9.63 9.06
CA THR A 66 1.57 -9.49 8.90
C THR A 66 0.96 -10.66 8.14
N GLN A 67 -0.28 -11.01 8.49
CA GLN A 67 -1.11 -11.92 7.71
C GLN A 67 -2.48 -11.27 7.48
N SER A 68 -3.00 -11.39 6.27
CA SER A 68 -4.23 -10.76 5.83
C SER A 68 -5.05 -11.71 4.95
N ARG A 69 -6.36 -11.53 5.01
CA ARG A 69 -7.33 -12.25 4.20
C ARG A 69 -8.31 -11.27 3.58
N ILE A 70 -8.56 -11.42 2.29
CA ILE A 70 -9.64 -10.71 1.57
C ILE A 70 -10.59 -11.75 0.99
N GLN A 71 -11.89 -11.46 1.04
CA GLN A 71 -12.90 -12.26 0.36
C GLN A 71 -13.80 -11.36 -0.48
N ALA A 72 -13.91 -11.70 -1.77
CA ALA A 72 -14.86 -11.11 -2.70
C ALA A 72 -15.93 -12.14 -3.04
N PHE A 73 -17.16 -11.67 -3.21
CA PHE A 73 -18.31 -12.51 -3.53
C PHE A 73 -18.88 -12.12 -4.88
N ARG A 74 -19.41 -13.12 -5.59
CA ARG A 74 -20.22 -12.97 -6.81
C ARG A 74 -19.51 -12.17 -7.90
N ILE A 75 -18.89 -12.90 -8.82
CA ILE A 75 -18.39 -12.35 -10.08
C ILE A 75 -19.15 -13.10 -11.19
N ALA A 76 -20.00 -12.39 -11.93
CA ALA A 76 -20.79 -13.03 -12.98
C ALA A 76 -19.88 -13.49 -14.14
N ALA A 77 -20.44 -14.27 -15.05
CA ALA A 77 -19.74 -14.68 -16.27
C ALA A 77 -19.30 -13.45 -17.08
N GLY A 78 -18.04 -13.41 -17.48
CA GLY A 78 -17.46 -12.28 -18.24
C GLY A 78 -17.18 -11.01 -17.43
N GLU A 79 -17.51 -10.97 -16.14
CA GLU A 79 -17.27 -9.80 -15.29
C GLU A 79 -15.89 -9.81 -14.63
N GLU A 80 -15.49 -8.62 -14.17
CA GLU A 80 -14.21 -8.39 -13.50
C GLU A 80 -14.40 -7.90 -12.07
N ARG A 81 -13.38 -8.17 -11.23
CA ARG A 81 -13.26 -7.59 -9.91
C ARG A 81 -11.84 -7.15 -9.62
N LEU A 82 -11.66 -5.85 -9.37
CA LEU A 82 -10.43 -5.29 -8.84
C LEU A 82 -10.35 -5.49 -7.32
N LEU A 83 -9.26 -6.08 -6.84
CA LEU A 83 -8.93 -6.23 -5.43
C LEU A 83 -7.58 -5.59 -5.13
N ARG A 84 -7.51 -4.73 -4.12
CA ARG A 84 -6.28 -4.08 -3.67
C ARG A 84 -5.74 -4.81 -2.44
N LEU A 85 -4.49 -5.23 -2.52
CA LEU A 85 -3.77 -5.91 -1.45
C LEU A 85 -2.77 -4.93 -0.85
N ASN A 86 -2.68 -4.92 0.48
CA ASN A 86 -1.60 -4.22 1.17
C ASN A 86 -0.34 -5.11 1.17
N HIS A 87 0.20 -5.36 -0.02
CA HIS A 87 1.26 -6.31 -0.27
C HIS A 87 2.05 -5.86 -1.50
N GLU A 88 3.36 -6.09 -1.51
CA GLU A 88 4.23 -5.74 -2.65
C GLU A 88 4.07 -6.74 -3.80
N ALA A 89 4.31 -6.26 -5.02
CA ALA A 89 4.45 -7.13 -6.17
C ALA A 89 5.61 -8.11 -5.96
N GLY A 90 5.53 -9.29 -6.57
CA GLY A 90 6.57 -10.32 -6.51
C GLY A 90 6.56 -11.21 -5.27
N MET A 91 5.89 -10.81 -4.19
CA MET A 91 5.83 -11.65 -2.98
C MET A 91 4.85 -12.85 -3.11
N GLY A 92 3.84 -12.71 -3.97
CA GLY A 92 2.84 -13.74 -4.27
C GLY A 92 1.79 -13.94 -3.17
N PHE A 93 0.67 -14.56 -3.51
CA PHE A 93 -0.44 -14.80 -2.58
C PHE A 93 -1.24 -16.05 -2.95
N ASN A 94 -1.97 -16.62 -1.99
CA ASN A 94 -2.82 -17.79 -2.24
C ASN A 94 -4.22 -17.34 -2.65
N VAL A 95 -4.78 -18.03 -3.64
CA VAL A 95 -6.10 -17.78 -4.20
C VAL A 95 -6.93 -19.04 -4.08
N LEU A 96 -8.14 -18.91 -3.52
CA LEU A 96 -9.17 -19.95 -3.56
C LEU A 96 -10.42 -19.40 -4.25
N VAL A 97 -10.74 -19.96 -5.42
CA VAL A 97 -11.93 -19.64 -6.20
C VAL A 97 -12.97 -20.73 -5.99
N LYS A 98 -14.22 -20.33 -5.73
CA LYS A 98 -15.38 -21.23 -5.66
C LYS A 98 -16.36 -20.83 -6.75
N TYR A 99 -16.59 -21.74 -7.69
CA TYR A 99 -17.56 -21.55 -8.77
C TYR A 99 -18.93 -22.11 -8.36
N ARG A 100 -19.99 -21.56 -8.94
CA ARG A 100 -21.37 -21.89 -8.60
C ARG A 100 -21.77 -23.33 -8.95
N ASN A 101 -21.07 -23.95 -9.89
CA ASN A 101 -21.22 -25.37 -10.22
C ASN A 101 -20.54 -26.32 -9.21
N GLY A 102 -19.96 -25.79 -8.13
CA GLY A 102 -19.28 -26.56 -7.09
C GLY A 102 -17.79 -26.76 -7.29
N ILE A 103 -17.23 -26.37 -8.45
CA ILE A 103 -15.79 -26.48 -8.72
C ILE A 103 -15.02 -25.51 -7.81
N LYS A 104 -13.86 -25.96 -7.33
CA LYS A 104 -12.92 -25.17 -6.54
C LYS A 104 -11.56 -25.19 -7.20
N GLN A 105 -10.93 -24.03 -7.28
CA GLN A 105 -9.59 -23.87 -7.82
C GLN A 105 -8.73 -23.17 -6.76
N GLU A 106 -7.59 -23.75 -6.42
CA GLU A 106 -6.65 -23.22 -5.45
C GLU A 106 -5.25 -23.10 -6.08
N PHE A 107 -4.62 -21.94 -5.96
CA PHE A 107 -3.30 -21.70 -6.54
C PHE A 107 -2.55 -20.56 -5.84
N CYS A 108 -1.22 -20.58 -5.95
CA CYS A 108 -0.37 -19.46 -5.58
C CYS A 108 -0.19 -18.56 -6.82
N ALA A 109 -0.54 -17.29 -6.70
CA ALA A 109 -0.51 -16.31 -7.78
C ALA A 109 0.67 -15.35 -7.62
N LEU A 110 1.25 -14.94 -8.76
CA LEU A 110 2.13 -13.76 -8.89
C LEU A 110 3.38 -13.76 -8.00
N ARG A 111 3.86 -14.95 -7.62
CA ARG A 111 5.18 -15.08 -7.00
C ARG A 111 6.26 -14.73 -8.04
N SER A 112 7.15 -13.83 -7.66
CA SER A 112 8.20 -13.25 -8.52
C SER A 112 7.69 -12.45 -9.73
N ASP A 113 6.41 -12.07 -9.77
CA ASP A 113 5.87 -11.14 -10.77
C ASP A 113 5.81 -9.72 -10.19
N GLU A 114 6.62 -8.82 -10.75
CA GLU A 114 6.77 -7.44 -10.26
C GLU A 114 5.71 -6.47 -10.80
N GLN A 115 4.72 -6.95 -11.57
CA GLN A 115 3.60 -6.10 -12.00
C GLN A 115 2.74 -5.65 -10.81
N SER A 116 2.49 -4.35 -10.73
CA SER A 116 1.66 -3.73 -9.69
C SER A 116 0.15 -3.77 -10.00
N GLU A 117 -0.23 -3.93 -11.27
CA GLU A 117 -1.62 -3.95 -11.73
C GLU A 117 -1.96 -5.16 -12.65
N PRO A 118 -1.70 -6.42 -12.24
CA PRO A 118 -1.90 -7.57 -13.09
C PRO A 118 -3.38 -7.99 -13.24
N VAL A 119 -3.68 -8.63 -14.36
CA VAL A 119 -4.99 -9.23 -14.64
C VAL A 119 -4.88 -10.75 -14.61
N ILE A 120 -5.72 -11.41 -13.80
CA ILE A 120 -5.80 -12.87 -13.69
C ILE A 120 -7.10 -13.34 -14.33
N HIS A 121 -6.96 -14.15 -15.38
CA HIS A 121 -8.08 -14.78 -16.07
C HIS A 121 -8.43 -16.11 -15.39
N LEU A 122 -9.65 -16.19 -14.84
CA LEU A 122 -10.16 -17.36 -14.13
C LEU A 122 -11.06 -18.20 -15.04
N ARG A 123 -10.83 -19.53 -14.99
CA ARG A 123 -11.68 -20.56 -15.61
C ARG A 123 -11.67 -21.81 -14.73
N PRO A 124 -12.79 -22.55 -14.64
CA PRO A 124 -12.88 -23.82 -13.90
C PRO A 124 -11.95 -24.91 -14.42
#